data_AF-A0A7S2MYJ1-F1
#
_entry.id   AF-A0A7S2MYJ1-F1
#
_cell.length_a   1.000
_cell.length_b   1.000
_cell.length_c   1.000
_cell.angle_alpha   90.00
_cell.angle_beta   90.00
_cell.angle_gamma   90.00
#
_symmetry.space_group_name_H-M   'P 1'
#
loop_
_entity.id
_entity.type
_entity.pdbx_description
1 polymer ?
#
loop_
_entity_poly.entity_id
_entity_poly.type
_entity_poly.pdbx_seq_one_letter_code
_entity_poly.pdbx_strand_id
1 'polypeptide(L)'
;ERALKEALHQQQLVELRLQEAEDLVEEERKKAEAMDASLNHLRTKLREQMDLPPAADPALQEKLADLEAKLKASEQQCAMLTQKVGDVESKLKTTEEARVVAQKAAEDAQEELRR
;
A
#
# COMPACT_ATOMS: atom_id res chain seq x y z
N GLU A 1 -5.00 -11.92 -38.81
CA GLU A 1 -3.60 -11.74 -38.32
C GLU A 1 -3.36 -10.39 -37.63
N ARG A 2 -3.68 -9.24 -38.25
CA ARG A 2 -3.49 -7.91 -37.63
C ARG A 2 -4.21 -7.75 -36.28
N ALA A 3 -5.49 -8.11 -36.21
CA ALA A 3 -6.28 -8.04 -34.98
C ALA A 3 -5.68 -8.88 -33.83
N LEU A 4 -5.19 -10.09 -34.14
CA LEU A 4 -4.53 -10.95 -33.15
C LEU A 4 -3.23 -10.31 -32.62
N LYS A 5 -2.41 -9.71 -33.49
CA LYS A 5 -1.19 -9.00 -33.05
C LYS A 5 -1.52 -7.81 -32.15
N GLU A 6 -2.55 -7.04 -32.49
CA GLU A 6 -3.03 -5.92 -31.68
C GLU A 6 -3.56 -6.40 -30.31
N ALA A 7 -4.35 -7.47 -30.27
CA ALA A 7 -4.88 -8.03 -29.03
C ALA A 7 -3.78 -8.59 -28.10
N LEU A 8 -2.82 -9.34 -28.66
CA LEU A 8 -1.67 -9.85 -27.88
C LEU A 8 -0.80 -8.71 -27.34
N HIS A 9 -0.60 -7.64 -28.12
CA HIS A 9 0.14 -6.48 -27.63
C HIS A 9 -0.59 -5.76 -26.49
N GLN A 10 -1.91 -5.60 -26.59
CA GLN A 10 -2.72 -5.04 -25.50
C GLN A 10 -2.68 -5.93 -24.25
N GLN A 11 -2.75 -7.25 -24.41
CA GLN A 11 -2.59 -8.18 -23.29
C GLN A 11 -1.24 -7.99 -22.59
N GLN A 12 -0.13 -7.96 -23.34
CA GLN A 12 1.20 -7.75 -22.77
C GLN A 12 1.33 -6.42 -22.03
N LEU A 13 0.77 -5.34 -22.58
CA LEU A 13 0.76 -4.03 -21.92
C LEU A 13 0.00 -4.06 -20.59
N VAL A 14 -1.13 -4.77 -20.54
CA VAL A 14 -1.92 -4.89 -19.32
C VAL A 14 -1.22 -5.77 -18.29
N GLU A 15 -0.54 -6.85 -18.71
CA GLU A 15 0.26 -7.70 -17.82
C GLU A 15 1.43 -6.91 -17.18
N LEU A 16 2.13 -6.09 -17.97
CA LEU A 16 3.17 -5.18 -17.47
C LEU A 16 2.62 -4.20 -16.43
N ARG A 17 1.50 -3.55 -16.73
CA ARG A 17 0.84 -2.62 -15.78
C ARG A 17 0.35 -3.31 -14.52
N LEU A 18 -0.09 -4.56 -14.63
CA LEU A 18 -0.51 -5.34 -13.48
C LEU A 18 0.67 -5.61 -12.55
N GLN A 19 1.79 -6.07 -13.10
CA GLN A 19 3.01 -6.29 -12.33
C GLN A 19 3.47 -5.01 -11.62
N GLU A 20 3.52 -3.88 -12.34
CA GLU A 20 3.87 -2.58 -11.74
C GLU A 20 2.91 -2.20 -10.60
N ALA A 21 1.61 -2.48 -10.74
CA ALA A 21 0.64 -2.23 -9.70
C ALA A 21 0.81 -3.15 -8.48
N GLU A 22 1.12 -4.43 -8.69
CA GLU A 22 1.40 -5.40 -7.62
C GLU A 22 2.62 -4.98 -6.81
N ASP A 23 3.71 -4.62 -7.48
CA ASP A 23 4.95 -4.16 -6.84
C ASP A 23 4.71 -2.90 -6.00
N LEU A 24 3.90 -1.96 -6.51
CA LEU A 24 3.52 -0.74 -5.78
C LEU A 24 2.66 -1.03 -4.55
N VAL A 25 1.71 -1.98 -4.63
CA VAL A 25 0.91 -2.40 -3.46
C VAL A 25 1.83 -3.00 -2.41
N GLU A 26 2.75 -3.88 -2.80
CA GLU A 26 3.69 -4.51 -1.87
C GLU A 26 4.59 -3.47 -1.19
N GLU A 27 5.11 -2.49 -1.93
CA GLU A 27 5.94 -1.42 -1.39
C GLU A 27 5.18 -0.57 -0.36
N GLU A 28 3.96 -0.17 -0.67
CA GLU A 28 3.15 0.65 0.24
C GLU A 28 2.68 -0.13 1.47
N ARG A 29 2.38 -1.43 1.33
CA ARG A 29 2.09 -2.31 2.47
C ARG A 29 3.29 -2.42 3.41
N LYS A 30 4.50 -2.66 2.88
CA LYS A 30 5.73 -2.70 3.69
C LYS A 30 5.96 -1.38 4.44
N LYS A 31 5.70 -0.24 3.81
CA LYS A 31 5.80 1.08 4.47
C LYS A 31 4.78 1.22 5.60
N ALA A 32 3.53 0.80 5.38
CA ALA A 32 2.49 0.83 6.38
C ALA A 32 2.83 -0.08 7.59
N GLU A 33 3.29 -1.30 7.34
CA GLU A 33 3.73 -2.24 8.38
C GLU A 33 4.91 -1.69 9.19
N ALA A 34 5.91 -1.10 8.53
CA ALA A 34 7.05 -0.48 9.21
C ALA A 34 6.64 0.73 10.07
N MET A 35 5.65 1.51 9.60
CA MET A 35 5.10 2.63 10.36
C MET A 35 4.32 2.13 11.58
N ASP A 36 3.50 1.09 11.43
CA ASP A 36 2.75 0.51 12.55
C ASP A 36 3.67 -0.10 13.62
N ALA A 37 4.74 -0.78 13.20
CA ALA A 37 5.78 -1.25 14.12
C ALA A 37 6.44 -0.09 14.90
N SER A 38 6.73 1.02 14.20
CA SER A 38 7.31 2.23 14.82
C SER A 38 6.35 2.88 15.81
N LEU A 39 5.05 2.91 15.49
CA LEU A 39 4.00 3.38 16.38
C LEU A 39 3.88 2.53 17.65
N ASN A 40 3.90 1.21 17.50
CA ASN A 40 3.84 0.30 18.64
C ASN A 40 5.06 0.46 19.56
N HIS A 41 6.24 0.75 19.00
CA HIS A 41 7.42 1.09 19.78
C HIS A 41 7.26 2.40 20.57
N LEU A 42 6.74 3.45 19.93
CA LEU A 42 6.45 4.72 20.60
C LEU A 42 5.42 4.57 21.72
N ARG A 43 4.34 3.81 21.48
CA ARG A 43 3.31 3.52 22.50
C ARG A 43 3.89 2.80 23.70
N THR A 44 4.78 1.83 23.47
CA THR A 44 5.48 1.10 24.54
C THR A 44 6.34 2.06 25.37
N LYS A 45 7.17 2.87 24.72
CA LYS A 45 8.01 3.88 25.42
C LYS A 45 7.20 4.88 26.22
N LEU A 46 6.07 5.35 25.68
CA LEU A 46 5.20 6.29 26.38
C LEU A 46 4.64 5.64 27.65
N ARG A 47 4.17 4.40 27.56
CA ARG A 47 3.67 3.64 28.72
C ARG A 47 4.75 3.46 29.78
N GLU A 48 5.96 3.06 29.39
CA GLU A 48 7.10 2.90 30.30
C GLU A 48 7.43 4.20 31.05
N GLN A 49 7.30 5.37 30.40
CA GLN A 49 7.51 6.66 31.06
C GLN A 49 6.35 7.08 31.96
N MET A 50 5.11 6.69 31.64
CA MET A 50 3.94 6.96 32.48
C MET A 50 3.88 6.08 33.74
N ASP A 51 4.47 4.90 33.72
CA ASP A 51 4.55 3.99 34.88
C ASP A 51 5.59 4.45 35.92
N LEU A 52 6.43 5.45 35.59
CA LEU A 52 7.33 6.08 36.56
C LEU A 52 6.54 7.03 37.47
N PRO A 53 6.82 7.06 38.80
CA PRO A 53 6.13 7.95 39.72
C PRO A 53 6.26 9.42 39.24
N PRO A 54 5.14 10.11 38.96
CA PRO A 54 5.13 11.42 38.29
C PRO A 54 5.57 12.59 39.19
N ALA A 55 6.43 12.35 40.16
CA ALA A 55 6.78 13.33 41.18
C ALA A 55 7.79 14.37 40.67
N ALA A 56 7.29 15.33 39.89
CA ALA A 56 7.85 16.68 39.75
C ALA A 56 9.21 16.86 39.05
N ASP A 57 9.58 16.01 38.08
CA ASP A 57 10.70 16.31 37.16
C ASP A 57 10.18 16.97 35.87
N PRO A 58 10.41 18.28 35.65
CA PRO A 58 10.02 18.98 34.43
C PRO A 58 10.62 18.35 33.17
N ALA A 59 11.80 17.73 33.27
CA ALA A 59 12.45 17.07 32.14
C ALA A 59 11.73 15.76 31.75
N LEU A 60 11.07 15.08 32.70
CA LEU A 60 10.22 13.93 32.39
C LEU A 60 8.91 14.36 31.73
N GLN A 61 8.33 15.49 32.18
CA GLN A 61 7.12 16.04 31.56
C GLN A 61 7.36 16.51 30.12
N GLU A 62 8.50 17.17 29.86
CA GLU A 62 8.89 17.58 28.50
C GLU A 62 9.08 16.36 27.58
N LYS A 63 9.76 15.31 28.07
CA LYS A 63 9.94 14.06 27.31
C LYS A 63 8.63 13.34 27.00
N LEU A 64 7.69 13.32 27.96
CA LEU A 64 6.35 12.75 27.74
C LEU A 64 5.59 13.53 26.67
N ALA A 65 5.56 14.86 26.75
CA ALA A 65 4.91 15.71 25.75
C ALA A 65 5.52 15.53 24.34
N ASP A 66 6.84 15.43 24.25
CA ASP A 66 7.53 15.14 22.98
C ASP A 66 7.16 13.76 22.40
N LEU A 67 7.06 12.73 23.25
CA LEU A 67 6.66 11.39 22.83
C LEU A 67 5.19 11.36 22.38
N GLU A 68 4.29 12.05 23.08
CA GLU A 68 2.89 12.19 22.68
C GLU A 68 2.75 12.91 21.33
N ALA A 69 3.49 14.00 21.12
CA ALA A 69 3.51 14.73 19.86
C ALA A 69 4.00 13.84 18.70
N LYS A 70 5.09 13.08 18.93
CA LYS A 70 5.63 12.13 17.94
C LYS A 70 4.65 11.01 17.65
N LEU A 71 3.99 10.46 18.67
CA LEU A 71 2.98 9.42 18.52
C LEU A 71 1.83 9.93 17.64
N LYS A 72 1.27 11.10 17.96
CA LYS A 72 0.17 11.70 17.19
C LYS A 72 0.55 11.96 15.73
N ALA A 73 1.75 12.49 15.48
CA ALA A 73 2.23 12.72 14.12
C ALA A 73 2.39 11.41 13.35
N SER A 74 2.94 10.38 14.00
CA SER A 74 3.13 9.06 13.40
C SER A 74 1.79 8.36 13.14
N GLU A 75 0.77 8.54 13.99
CA GLU A 75 -0.58 8.00 13.79
C GLU A 75 -1.25 8.61 12.56
N GLN A 76 -1.08 9.91 12.35
CA GLN A 76 -1.56 10.59 11.14
C GLN A 76 -0.87 10.05 9.88
N GLN A 77 0.45 9.87 9.92
CA GLN A 77 1.20 9.30 8.80
C GLN A 77 0.77 7.86 8.50
N CYS A 78 0.54 7.04 9.52
CA CYS A 78 0.05 5.68 9.35
C CYS A 78 -1.34 5.67 8.71
N ALA A 79 -2.26 6.53 9.16
CA ALA A 79 -3.59 6.65 8.56
C ALA A 79 -3.52 7.03 7.07
N MET A 80 -2.64 7.97 6.70
CA MET A 80 -2.42 8.35 5.30
C MET A 80 -1.85 7.19 4.46
N LEU A 81 -0.90 6.42 5.01
CA LEU A 81 -0.35 5.25 4.33
C LEU A 81 -1.41 4.16 4.13
N THR A 82 -2.23 3.88 5.15
CA THR A 82 -3.33 2.92 5.04
C THR A 82 -4.33 3.33 3.95
N GLN A 83 -4.70 4.61 3.88
CA GLN A 83 -5.56 5.09 2.81
C GLN A 83 -4.91 4.89 1.42
N LYS A 84 -3.62 5.25 1.30
CA LYS A 84 -2.88 5.08 0.05
C LYS A 84 -2.79 3.61 -0.39
N VAL A 85 -2.58 2.68 0.54
CA VAL A 85 -2.62 1.23 0.23
C VAL A 85 -3.98 0.86 -0.35
N GLY A 86 -5.09 1.28 0.26
CA GLY A 86 -6.44 1.01 -0.25
C GLY A 86 -6.71 1.60 -1.65
N ASP A 87 -6.20 2.81 -1.93
CA ASP A 87 -6.31 3.43 -3.24
C ASP A 87 -5.54 2.65 -4.32
N VAL A 88 -4.33 2.17 -3.99
CA VAL A 88 -3.52 1.37 -4.93
C VAL A 88 -4.13 -0.02 -5.13
N GLU A 89 -4.63 -0.68 -4.08
CA GLU A 89 -5.35 -1.95 -4.19
C GLU A 89 -6.60 -1.85 -5.07
N SER A 90 -7.34 -0.75 -4.97
CA SER A 90 -8.49 -0.48 -5.83
C SER A 90 -8.07 -0.37 -7.30
N LYS A 91 -6.94 0.29 -7.59
CA LYS A 91 -6.37 0.37 -8.95
C LYS A 91 -5.86 -0.98 -9.44
N LEU A 92 -5.24 -1.77 -8.57
CA LEU A 92 -4.79 -3.11 -8.88
C LEU A 92 -5.98 -3.96 -9.36
N LYS A 93 -7.08 -3.96 -8.61
CA LYS A 93 -8.31 -4.65 -8.98
C LYS A 93 -8.84 -4.23 -10.37
N THR A 94 -8.89 -2.93 -10.64
CA THR A 94 -9.33 -2.46 -11.98
C THR A 94 -8.38 -2.92 -13.10
N THR A 95 -7.09 -3.07 -12.80
CA THR A 95 -6.08 -3.55 -13.75
C THR A 95 -6.21 -5.06 -13.97
N GLU A 96 -6.53 -5.84 -12.93
CA GLU A 96 -6.86 -7.27 -13.04
C GLU A 96 -8.10 -7.50 -13.93
N GLU A 97 -9.15 -6.69 -13.75
CA GLU A 97 -10.35 -6.73 -14.58
C GLU A 97 -10.01 -6.43 -16.05
N ALA A 98 -9.18 -5.40 -16.30
CA ALA A 98 -8.69 -5.09 -17.64
C ALA A 98 -7.86 -6.24 -18.24
N ARG A 99 -7.09 -6.98 -17.43
CA ARG A 99 -6.32 -8.15 -17.88
C ARG A 99 -7.25 -9.23 -18.40
N VAL A 100 -8.33 -9.53 -17.68
CA VAL A 100 -9.32 -10.54 -18.09
C VAL A 100 -9.95 -10.17 -19.42
N VAL A 101 -10.30 -8.89 -19.60
CA VAL A 101 -10.86 -8.39 -20.87
C VAL A 101 -9.85 -8.51 -22.02
N ALA A 102 -8.59 -8.11 -21.80
CA ALA A 102 -7.54 -8.19 -22.81
C ALA A 102 -7.21 -9.64 -23.19
N GLN A 103 -7.18 -10.55 -22.22
CA GLN A 103 -6.98 -11.98 -22.45
C GLN A 103 -8.11 -12.57 -23.30
N LYS A 104 -9.36 -12.30 -22.94
CA LYS A 104 -10.52 -12.77 -23.70
C LYS A 104 -10.50 -12.25 -25.15
N ALA A 105 -10.17 -10.97 -25.35
CA ALA A 105 -10.04 -10.40 -26.68
C ALA A 105 -8.94 -11.08 -27.52
N ALA A 106 -7.83 -11.50 -26.90
CA ALA A 106 -6.79 -12.25 -27.58
C ALA A 106 -7.22 -13.67 -27.94
N GLU A 107 -7.97 -14.35 -27.06
CA GLU A 107 -8.55 -15.67 -27.30
C GLU A 107 -9.57 -15.63 -28.45
N ASP A 108 -10.50 -14.67 -28.42
CA ASP A 108 -11.52 -14.49 -29.47
C ASP A 108 -10.86 -14.21 -30.84
N ALA A 109 -9.85 -13.32 -30.90
CA ALA A 109 -9.11 -13.02 -32.12
C ALA A 109 -8.31 -14.22 -32.66
N GLN A 110 -7.88 -15.13 -31.77
CA GLN A 110 -7.20 -16.36 -32.15
C GLN A 110 -8.18 -17.40 -32.71
N GLU A 111 -9.37 -17.52 -32.14
CA GLU A 111 -10.43 -18.37 -32.67
C GLU A 111 -10.89 -17.93 -34.07
N GLU A 112 -11.08 -16.62 -34.28
CA GLU A 112 -11.46 -16.09 -35.59
C GLU A 112 -10.41 -16.37 -36.67
N LEU A 113 -9.11 -16.39 -36.31
CA LEU A 113 -8.06 -16.74 -37.25
C LEU A 113 -8.03 -18.24 -37.60
N ARG A 114 -8.55 -19.10 -36.72
CA ARG A 114 -8.60 -20.55 -36.91
C ARG A 114 -9.83 -21.02 -37.70
N ARG A 115 -10.87 -20.19 -37.80
CA ARG A 115 -12.09 -20.44 -38.57
C ARG A 115 -11.89 -20.06 -40.03
#